data_AF-A0A0F2RZU4-F1
#
_entry.id   AF-A0A0F2RZU4-F1
#
_cell.length_a   1.000
_cell.length_b   1.000
_cell.length_c   1.000
_cell.angle_alpha   90.00
_cell.angle_beta   90.00
_cell.angle_gamma   90.00
#
_symmetry.space_group_name_H-M   'P 1'
#
loop_
_entity.id
_entity.type
_entity.pdbx_description
1 polymer ?
#
loop_
_entity_poly.entity_id
_entity_poly.type
_entity_poly.pdbx_seq_one_letter_code
_entity_poly.pdbx_strand_id
1 'polypeptide(L)'
;MQTAALSEMIGNPIDKVEQLASGREWIFDRRSDEEMAVEVPGQWCDYGLYFAWSEDLNALHFSCAFDMRVPPKCRPAIYELLALLNERLWIGHFSLWQDEGLPMFRQT
;
A
#
# COMPACT_ATOMS: atom_id res chain seq x y z
N MET A 1 7.78 -22.43 -20.98
CA MET A 1 8.40 -21.53 -21.98
C MET A 1 7.48 -20.40 -22.44
N GLN A 2 6.14 -20.51 -22.38
CA GLN A 2 5.24 -19.44 -22.83
C GLN A 2 4.92 -18.38 -21.76
N THR A 3 5.10 -18.67 -20.47
CA THR A 3 4.86 -17.76 -19.34
C THR A 3 5.93 -16.69 -19.17
N ALA A 4 7.21 -17.02 -19.40
CA ALA A 4 8.32 -16.07 -19.26
C ALA A 4 8.33 -14.95 -20.33
N ALA A 5 7.77 -15.21 -21.51
CA ALA A 5 7.64 -14.20 -22.56
C ALA A 5 6.52 -13.18 -22.28
N LEU A 6 5.53 -13.54 -21.47
CA LEU A 6 4.44 -12.65 -21.06
C LEU A 6 4.88 -11.71 -19.93
N SER A 7 5.74 -12.17 -19.01
CA SER A 7 6.30 -11.32 -17.94
C SER A 7 7.23 -10.24 -18.51
N GLU A 8 8.05 -10.56 -19.52
CA GLU A 8 8.88 -9.57 -20.23
C GLU A 8 8.05 -8.49 -20.96
N MET A 9 6.81 -8.81 -21.38
CA MET A 9 5.94 -7.83 -22.05
C MET A 9 5.19 -6.88 -21.10
N ILE A 10 4.96 -7.28 -19.84
CA ILE A 10 4.13 -6.50 -18.90
C ILE A 10 4.97 -5.50 -18.08
N GLY A 11 6.30 -5.70 -18.02
CA GLY A 11 7.23 -4.90 -17.24
C GLY A 11 7.01 -5.07 -15.74
N ASN A 12 8.07 -4.97 -14.94
CA ASN A 12 7.95 -5.08 -13.49
C ASN A 12 7.03 -3.96 -12.97
N PRO A 13 5.93 -4.27 -12.24
CA PRO A 13 5.03 -3.25 -11.72
C PRO A 13 5.70 -2.21 -10.82
N ILE A 14 6.78 -2.59 -10.14
CA ILE A 14 7.59 -1.68 -9.31
C ILE A 14 8.20 -0.56 -10.16
N ASP A 15 8.64 -0.84 -11.40
CA ASP A 15 9.18 0.19 -12.29
C ASP A 15 8.13 1.27 -12.61
N LYS A 16 6.85 0.88 -12.71
CA LYS A 16 5.74 1.83 -12.95
C LYS A 16 5.47 2.69 -11.71
N VAL A 17 5.58 2.09 -10.51
CA VAL A 17 5.46 2.83 -9.24
C VAL A 17 6.60 3.85 -9.11
N GLU A 18 7.82 3.46 -9.46
CA GLU A 18 8.99 4.34 -9.41
C GLU A 18 8.88 5.51 -10.38
N GLN A 19 8.41 5.27 -11.61
CA GLN A 19 8.12 6.34 -12.57
C GLN A 19 7.07 7.32 -12.04
N LEU A 20 6.00 6.82 -11.40
CA LEU A 20 4.97 7.65 -10.80
C LEU A 20 5.52 8.50 -9.65
N ALA A 21 6.28 7.89 -8.74
CA ALA A 21 6.87 8.59 -7.60
C ALA A 21 7.87 9.66 -8.06
N SER A 22 8.75 9.32 -9.00
CA SER A 22 9.71 10.25 -9.61
C SER A 22 9.01 11.42 -10.31
N GLY A 23 7.98 11.13 -11.11
CA GLY A 23 7.23 12.17 -11.84
C GLY A 23 6.42 13.10 -10.93
N ARG A 24 6.20 12.73 -9.67
CA ARG A 24 5.53 13.54 -8.65
C ARG A 24 6.49 14.11 -7.60
N GLU A 25 7.78 13.87 -7.76
CA GLU A 25 8.83 14.28 -6.80
C GLU A 25 8.56 13.78 -5.37
N TRP A 26 7.95 12.60 -5.26
CA TRP A 26 7.73 11.94 -3.97
C TRP A 26 9.01 11.30 -3.45
N ILE A 27 9.16 11.23 -2.13
CA ILE A 27 10.26 10.52 -1.50
C ILE A 27 9.97 9.03 -1.63
N PHE A 28 10.92 8.26 -2.15
CA PHE A 28 10.77 6.81 -2.27
C PHE A 28 12.07 6.07 -2.00
N ASP A 29 11.94 4.81 -1.61
CA ASP A 29 13.01 3.87 -1.33
C ASP A 29 12.71 2.54 -2.03
N ARG A 30 13.47 2.24 -3.09
CA ARG A 30 13.40 0.96 -3.80
C ARG A 30 14.31 -0.03 -3.08
N ARG A 31 13.68 -0.92 -2.32
CA ARG A 31 14.38 -1.86 -1.42
C ARG A 31 14.93 -3.07 -2.14
N SER A 32 14.25 -3.48 -3.20
CA SER A 32 14.65 -4.56 -4.10
C SER A 32 14.01 -4.36 -5.48
N ASP A 33 14.22 -5.30 -6.39
CA ASP A 33 13.49 -5.31 -7.66
C ASP A 33 11.99 -5.56 -7.46
N GLU A 34 11.60 -6.13 -6.32
CA GLU A 34 10.23 -6.53 -6.02
C GLU A 34 9.53 -5.62 -5.01
N GLU A 35 10.27 -4.77 -4.28
CA GLU A 35 9.72 -4.01 -3.15
C GLU A 35 10.07 -2.52 -3.21
N MET A 36 9.10 -1.70 -2.85
CA MET A 36 9.25 -0.25 -2.84
C MET A 36 8.41 0.41 -1.75
N ALA A 37 9.01 1.34 -1.02
CA ALA A 37 8.33 2.24 -0.10
C ALA A 37 8.24 3.65 -0.71
N VAL A 38 7.11 4.32 -0.54
CA VAL A 38 6.90 5.70 -1.04
C VAL A 38 6.21 6.51 0.04
N GLU A 39 6.69 7.72 0.29
CA GLU A 39 6.03 8.69 1.16
C GLU A 39 5.31 9.73 0.30
N VAL A 40 4.01 9.87 0.53
CA VAL A 40 3.15 10.77 -0.24
C VAL A 40 2.58 11.83 0.69
N PRO A 41 2.83 13.13 0.41
CA PRO A 41 2.25 14.20 1.21
C PRO A 41 0.73 14.22 1.02
N GLY A 42 -0.01 14.15 2.12
CA GLY A 42 -1.46 14.18 2.14
C GLY A 42 -2.03 15.48 2.70
N GLN A 43 -3.33 15.66 2.54
CA GLN A 43 -4.01 16.86 3.05
C GLN A 43 -4.10 16.89 4.58
N TRP A 44 -4.25 15.73 5.22
CA TRP A 44 -4.44 15.61 6.68
C TRP A 44 -3.26 14.97 7.40
N CYS A 45 -2.55 14.08 6.72
CA CYS A 45 -1.37 13.38 7.19
C CYS A 45 -0.59 12.90 5.97
N ASP A 46 0.69 12.58 6.17
CA ASP A 46 1.46 11.90 5.16
C ASP A 46 1.03 10.43 5.05
N TYR A 47 1.18 9.86 3.86
CA TYR A 47 0.85 8.47 3.57
C TYR A 47 2.13 7.68 3.32
N GLY A 48 2.32 6.61 4.10
CA GLY A 48 3.36 5.62 3.86
C GLY A 48 2.83 4.51 2.97
N LEU A 49 3.19 4.51 1.69
CA LEU A 49 2.85 3.47 0.74
C LEU A 49 3.92 2.39 0.73
N TYR A 50 3.50 1.14 0.60
CA TYR A 50 4.39 0.01 0.39
C TYR A 50 3.85 -0.89 -0.72
N PHE A 51 4.75 -1.28 -1.61
CA PHE A 51 4.48 -2.15 -2.75
C PHE A 51 5.40 -3.36 -2.66
N ALA A 52 4.85 -4.55 -2.86
CA ALA A 52 5.60 -5.79 -2.98
C ALA A 52 5.04 -6.62 -4.14
N TRP A 53 5.86 -6.87 -5.15
CA TRP A 53 5.54 -7.66 -6.32
C TRP A 53 5.95 -9.11 -6.08
N SER A 54 5.03 -10.05 -6.33
CA SER A 54 5.33 -11.47 -6.34
C SER A 54 5.27 -11.98 -7.77
N GLU A 55 6.42 -12.37 -8.32
CA GLU A 55 6.48 -13.00 -9.64
C GLU A 55 5.71 -14.33 -9.66
N ASP A 56 5.85 -15.13 -8.60
CA ASP A 56 5.20 -16.44 -8.46
C ASP A 56 3.67 -16.34 -8.49
N LEU A 57 3.11 -15.35 -7.79
CA LEU A 57 1.67 -15.12 -7.74
C LEU A 57 1.19 -14.20 -8.88
N ASN A 58 2.11 -13.60 -9.62
CA ASN A 58 1.87 -12.53 -10.59
C ASN A 58 0.92 -11.46 -10.01
N ALA A 59 1.18 -11.07 -8.75
CA ALA A 59 0.32 -10.23 -7.94
C ALA A 59 1.11 -9.12 -7.25
N LEU A 60 0.51 -7.93 -7.17
CA LEU A 60 1.10 -6.76 -6.51
C LEU A 60 0.40 -6.55 -5.18
N HIS A 61 1.11 -6.83 -4.09
CA HIS A 61 0.70 -6.39 -2.77
C HIS A 61 0.91 -4.88 -2.63
N PHE A 62 -0.12 -4.20 -2.16
CA PHE A 62 -0.14 -2.78 -1.89
C PHE A 62 -0.65 -2.53 -0.47
N SER A 63 0.05 -1.68 0.26
CA SER A 63 -0.46 -1.12 1.51
C SER A 63 -0.23 0.38 1.60
N CYS A 64 -1.11 1.05 2.33
CA CYS A 64 -1.05 2.48 2.59
C CYS A 64 -1.31 2.70 4.08
N ALA A 65 -0.31 3.16 4.80
CA ALA A 65 -0.42 3.61 6.18
C ALA A 65 -0.69 5.10 6.22
N PHE A 66 -1.61 5.50 7.08
CA PHE A 66 -1.95 6.89 7.34
C PHE A 66 -1.14 7.32 8.56
N ASP A 67 -0.27 8.34 8.45
CA ASP A 67 0.52 8.83 9.59
C ASP A 67 -0.36 9.64 10.58
N MET A 68 -1.31 8.93 11.19
CA MET A 68 -2.26 9.45 12.15
C MET A 68 -2.44 8.41 13.26
N ARG A 69 -1.75 8.60 14.38
CA ARG A 69 -1.85 7.69 15.53
C ARG A 69 -3.22 7.79 16.20
N VAL A 70 -3.93 6.67 16.25
CA VAL A 70 -5.20 6.53 16.95
C VAL A 70 -4.95 6.29 18.44
N PRO A 71 -5.40 7.20 19.34
CA PRO A 71 -5.29 6.99 20.77
C PRO A 71 -6.01 5.71 21.22
N PRO A 72 -5.49 4.94 22.20
CA PRO A 72 -6.12 3.69 22.66
C PRO A 72 -7.61 3.83 23.01
N LYS A 73 -7.99 4.95 23.63
CA LYS A 73 -9.37 5.29 23.99
C LYS A 73 -10.32 5.43 22.79
N CYS A 74 -9.81 5.73 21.61
CA CYS A 74 -10.58 5.92 20.38
C CYS A 74 -10.64 4.64 19.53
N ARG A 75 -9.80 3.64 19.81
CA ARG A 75 -9.71 2.41 19.00
C ARG A 75 -11.04 1.67 18.83
N PRO A 76 -11.90 1.52 19.85
CA PRO A 76 -13.19 0.85 19.68
C PRO A 76 -14.07 1.49 18.60
N ALA A 77 -14.21 2.83 18.63
CA ALA A 77 -14.99 3.57 17.64
C ALA A 77 -14.34 3.51 16.23
N ILE A 78 -13.01 3.50 16.16
CA ILE A 78 -12.30 3.33 14.89
C ILE A 78 -12.54 1.93 14.32
N TYR A 79 -12.49 0.87 15.12
CA TYR A 79 -12.77 -0.48 14.62
C TYR A 79 -14.17 -0.62 14.02
N GLU A 80 -15.18 -0.01 14.66
CA GLU A 80 -16.53 0.04 14.11
C GLU A 80 -16.57 0.79 12.76
N LEU A 81 -15.93 1.97 12.69
CA LEU A 81 -15.83 2.73 11.45
C LEU A 81 -15.15 1.93 10.33
N LEU A 82 -14.05 1.25 10.62
CA LEU A 82 -13.33 0.45 9.64
C LEU A 82 -14.18 -0.72 9.13
N ALA A 83 -14.97 -1.38 9.99
CA ALA A 83 -15.90 -2.42 9.58
C ALA A 83 -16.95 -1.88 8.59
N LEU A 84 -17.57 -0.74 8.91
CA LEU A 84 -18.55 -0.08 8.03
C LEU A 84 -17.96 0.37 6.69
N LEU A 85 -16.69 0.82 6.69
CA LEU A 85 -15.97 1.14 5.46
C LEU A 85 -15.73 -0.11 4.61
N ASN A 86 -15.31 -1.20 5.24
CA ASN A 86 -14.98 -2.45 4.56
C ASN A 86 -16.20 -3.11 3.88
N GLU A 87 -17.40 -2.97 4.44
CA GLU A 87 -18.64 -3.44 3.79
C GLU A 87 -18.89 -2.79 2.42
N ARG A 88 -18.29 -1.63 2.16
CA ARG A 88 -18.47 -0.86 0.93
C ARG A 88 -17.31 -1.04 -0.06
N LEU A 89 -16.29 -1.82 0.28
CA LEU A 89 -15.15 -2.10 -0.58
C LEU A 89 -15.39 -3.35 -1.42
N TRP A 90 -14.97 -3.29 -2.69
CA TRP A 90 -14.94 -4.48 -3.55
C TRP A 90 -13.60 -5.21 -3.44
N ILE A 91 -12.55 -4.48 -3.10
CA ILE A 91 -11.15 -4.93 -3.13
C ILE A 91 -10.44 -4.28 -1.95
N GLY A 92 -9.66 -5.09 -1.23
CA GLY A 92 -8.84 -4.67 -0.10
C GLY A 92 -9.63 -4.51 1.19
N HIS A 93 -8.95 -4.02 2.22
CA HIS A 93 -9.57 -3.73 3.50
C HIS A 93 -8.79 -2.65 4.26
N PHE A 94 -9.51 -1.93 5.11
CA PHE A 94 -8.95 -1.08 6.14
C PHE A 94 -8.74 -1.86 7.44
N SER A 95 -7.65 -1.54 8.12
CA SER A 95 -7.24 -2.11 9.41
C SER A 95 -6.55 -1.05 10.27
N LEU A 96 -6.28 -1.40 11.53
CA LEU A 96 -5.42 -0.62 12.41
C LEU A 96 -4.16 -1.42 12.71
N TRP A 97 -2.98 -0.89 12.41
CA TRP A 97 -1.72 -1.48 12.85
C TRP A 97 -1.65 -1.39 14.37
N GLN A 98 -1.66 -2.53 15.07
CA GLN A 98 -1.79 -2.54 16.52
C GLN A 98 -0.59 -1.93 17.25
N ASP A 99 0.62 -2.17 16.74
CA ASP A 99 1.87 -1.72 17.37
C ASP A 99 2.01 -0.20 17.29
N GLU A 100 1.78 0.38 16.11
CA GLU A 100 1.95 1.81 15.87
C GLU A 100 0.66 2.62 16.06
N GLY A 101 -0.51 1.95 16.11
CA GLY A 101 -1.82 2.59 16.19
C GLY A 101 -2.20 3.36 14.93
N LEU A 102 -1.66 2.99 13.77
CA LEU A 102 -1.88 3.68 12.49
C LEU A 102 -2.99 2.99 11.68
N PRO A 103 -3.98 3.73 11.14
CA PRO A 103 -4.88 3.19 10.14
C PRO A 103 -4.11 2.77 8.89
N MET A 104 -4.53 1.66 8.28
CA MET A 104 -3.93 1.17 7.05
C MET A 104 -4.98 0.64 6.09
N PHE A 105 -4.76 0.83 4.79
CA PHE A 105 -5.41 0.08 3.73
C PHE A 105 -4.45 -0.99 3.18
N ARG A 106 -4.96 -2.17 2.83
CA ARG A 106 -4.17 -3.27 2.26
C ARG A 106 -4.91 -3.99 1.14
N GLN A 107 -4.18 -4.36 0.09
CA GLN A 107 -4.66 -5.14 -1.04
C GLN A 107 -3.56 -6.10 -1.56
N THR A 108 -3.91 -7.33 -1.92
CA THR A 108 -3.01 -8.30 -2.59
C THR A 108 -3.63 -8.82 -3.86
#